data_AF-A0A0N4V1T9-F1
#
_entry.id   AF-A0A0N4V1T9-F1
#
_cell.length_a   1.000
_cell.length_b   1.000
_cell.length_c   1.000
_cell.angle_alpha   90.00
_cell.angle_beta   90.00
_cell.angle_gamma   90.00
#
_symmetry.space_group_name_H-M   'P 1'
#
loop_
_entity.id
_entity.type
_entity.pdbx_description
1 polymer ?
#
loop_
_entity_poly.entity_id
_entity_poly.type
_entity_poly.pdbx_seq_one_letter_code
_entity_poly.pdbx_strand_id
1 'polypeptide(L)'
;MTIHYVQDLATARIGSLLRLLLRWKGGIWKSVYFDLILWSIGYTIIAVIYRTTLSPQQQRTFALVVQFCSGFDSYMPLVFMLGFFVETVMRRWWMSVKNMGITDDMALTVASYLPGVDETSIRYKRTIVRYMCLFQVLVYRTVSTAVREKYPDFESLVRSGIHNHIFTMKQLLFEFLKAAKFFHLFIHLLHASHRPNVDVEGTVKGAL
;
A
#
# COMPACT_ATOMS: atom_id res chain seq x y z
N MET A 1 -6.29 -5.98 10.35
CA MET A 1 -5.47 -5.99 11.59
C MET A 1 -4.06 -6.41 11.25
N THR A 2 -3.08 -5.72 11.79
CA THR A 2 -1.68 -6.15 11.83
C THR A 2 -1.55 -7.38 12.73
N ILE A 3 -0.75 -8.36 12.31
CA ILE A 3 -0.55 -9.60 13.07
C ILE A 3 0.88 -9.59 13.59
N HIS A 4 1.02 -9.61 14.92
CA HIS A 4 2.31 -9.70 15.57
C HIS A 4 2.69 -11.17 15.73
N TYR A 5 3.79 -11.59 15.09
CA TYR A 5 4.35 -12.94 15.17
C TYR A 5 5.85 -12.94 15.46
N VAL A 6 6.40 -11.77 15.84
CA VAL A 6 7.83 -11.58 16.11
C VAL A 6 8.31 -12.47 17.26
N GLN A 7 7.50 -12.62 18.31
CA GLN A 7 7.84 -13.47 19.47
C GLN A 7 7.89 -14.96 19.11
N ASP A 8 7.02 -15.42 18.19
CA ASP A 8 7.00 -16.80 17.71
C ASP A 8 8.25 -17.15 16.89
N LEU A 9 8.90 -16.14 16.31
CA LEU A 9 10.14 -16.24 15.53
C LEU A 9 11.40 -15.97 16.35
N ALA A 10 11.29 -15.64 17.64
CA ALA A 10 12.44 -15.35 18.49
C ALA A 10 13.36 -16.57 18.65
N THR A 11 12.83 -17.79 18.51
CA THR A 11 13.62 -19.03 18.48
C THR A 11 13.62 -19.63 17.08
N ALA A 12 14.80 -19.82 16.49
CA ALA A 12 15.00 -20.41 15.16
C ALA A 12 14.82 -21.94 15.20
N ARG A 13 13.59 -22.41 15.42
CA ARG A 13 13.21 -23.83 15.38
C ARG A 13 12.45 -24.12 14.10
N ILE A 14 12.72 -25.26 13.45
CA ILE A 14 11.96 -25.68 12.25
C ILE A 14 10.45 -25.79 12.55
N GLY A 15 10.11 -26.25 13.75
CA GLY A 15 8.72 -26.31 14.21
C GLY A 15 8.02 -24.95 14.35
N SER A 16 8.76 -23.85 14.63
CA SER A 16 8.15 -22.51 14.68
C SER A 16 7.89 -21.97 13.27
N LEU A 17 8.78 -22.25 12.30
CA LEU A 17 8.57 -21.90 10.89
C LEU A 17 7.38 -22.65 10.28
N LEU A 18 7.27 -23.97 10.51
CA LEU A 18 6.14 -24.77 10.03
C LEU A 18 4.81 -24.29 10.63
N ARG A 19 4.81 -23.95 11.92
CA ARG A 19 3.64 -23.39 12.60
C ARG A 19 3.22 -22.04 12.01
N LEU A 20 4.19 -21.20 11.61
CA LEU A 20 3.91 -19.93 10.96
C LEU A 20 3.33 -20.13 9.55
N LEU A 21 3.86 -21.08 8.78
CA LEU A 21 3.40 -21.37 7.43
C LEU A 21 1.97 -21.92 7.40
N LEU A 22 1.60 -22.73 8.39
CA LEU A 22 0.25 -23.31 8.52
C LEU A 22 -0.73 -22.41 9.28
N ARG A 23 -0.36 -21.17 9.62
CA ARG A 23 -1.26 -20.25 10.33
C ARG A 23 -2.39 -19.78 9.43
N TRP A 24 -3.63 -19.84 9.92
CA TRP A 24 -4.80 -19.38 9.17
C TRP A 24 -4.98 -17.86 9.20
N LYS A 25 -4.98 -17.24 10.39
CA LYS A 25 -5.20 -15.79 10.53
C LYS A 25 -4.00 -15.03 9.93
N GLY A 26 -4.26 -14.37 8.80
CA GLY A 26 -3.29 -13.60 8.00
C GLY A 26 -2.07 -14.40 7.53
N GLY A 27 -2.21 -15.73 7.44
CA GLY A 27 -1.27 -16.55 6.69
C GLY A 27 -1.65 -16.64 5.22
N ILE A 28 -0.74 -17.21 4.43
CA ILE A 28 -0.84 -17.31 2.97
C ILE A 28 -2.09 -18.09 2.55
N TRP A 29 -2.45 -19.14 3.30
CA TRP A 29 -3.61 -19.98 3.02
C TRP A 29 -4.92 -19.19 2.97
N LYS A 30 -5.13 -18.22 3.88
CA LYS A 30 -6.33 -17.39 3.86
C LYS A 30 -6.41 -16.49 2.62
N SER A 31 -5.27 -16.14 2.02
CA SER A 31 -5.22 -15.34 0.81
C SER A 31 -5.43 -16.16 -0.45
N VAL A 32 -4.93 -17.41 -0.48
CA VAL A 32 -4.83 -18.21 -1.71
C VAL A 32 -5.90 -19.32 -1.80
N TYR A 33 -6.56 -19.69 -0.69
CA TYR A 33 -7.45 -20.86 -0.68
C TYR A 33 -8.57 -20.77 -1.73
N PHE A 34 -9.13 -19.59 -1.98
CA PHE A 34 -10.21 -19.42 -2.95
C PHE A 34 -9.70 -19.67 -4.39
N ASP A 35 -8.58 -19.06 -4.75
CA ASP A 35 -7.94 -19.25 -6.06
C ASP A 35 -7.51 -20.71 -6.26
N LEU A 36 -6.98 -21.34 -5.21
CA LEU A 36 -6.57 -22.75 -5.25
C LEU A 36 -7.77 -23.68 -5.47
N ILE A 37 -8.88 -23.48 -4.74
CA ILE A 37 -10.09 -24.27 -4.91
C ILE A 37 -10.65 -24.09 -6.32
N LEU A 38 -10.73 -22.85 -6.81
CA LEU A 38 -11.21 -22.55 -8.15
C LEU A 38 -10.35 -23.24 -9.22
N TRP A 39 -9.02 -23.17 -9.08
CA TRP A 39 -8.09 -23.84 -9.98
C TRP A 39 -8.22 -25.37 -9.92
N SER A 40 -8.32 -25.95 -8.71
CA SER A 40 -8.49 -27.39 -8.53
C SER A 40 -9.81 -27.91 -9.11
N ILE A 41 -10.91 -27.17 -8.94
CA ILE A 41 -12.20 -27.52 -9.53
C ILE A 41 -12.10 -27.48 -11.06
N GLY A 42 -11.58 -26.39 -11.63
CA GLY A 42 -11.41 -26.26 -13.08
C GLY A 42 -10.54 -27.39 -13.68
N TYR A 43 -9.41 -27.67 -13.04
CA TYR A 43 -8.53 -28.78 -13.43
C TYR A 43 -9.25 -30.12 -13.37
N THR A 44 -10.00 -30.38 -12.29
CA THR A 44 -10.73 -31.63 -12.10
C THR A 44 -11.84 -31.80 -13.13
N ILE A 45 -12.58 -30.72 -13.46
CA ILE A 45 -13.61 -30.75 -14.51
C ILE A 45 -13.00 -31.15 -15.86
N ILE A 46 -11.89 -30.53 -16.25
CA ILE A 46 -11.18 -30.86 -17.50
C ILE A 46 -10.70 -32.31 -17.48
N ALA A 47 -10.13 -32.76 -16.35
CA ALA A 47 -9.65 -34.13 -16.20
C ALA A 47 -10.79 -35.18 -16.29
N VAL A 48 -11.96 -34.88 -15.70
CA VAL A 48 -13.14 -35.74 -15.80
C VAL A 48 -13.63 -35.79 -17.25
N ILE A 49 -13.81 -34.64 -17.91
CA ILE A 49 -14.24 -34.57 -19.32
C ILE A 49 -13.30 -35.38 -20.23
N TYR A 50 -11.98 -35.24 -20.05
CA TYR A 50 -10.98 -36.00 -20.81
C TYR A 50 -11.13 -37.51 -20.62
N ARG A 51 -11.40 -37.98 -19.39
CA ARG A 51 -11.48 -39.41 -19.06
C ARG A 51 -12.82 -40.06 -19.41
N THR A 52 -13.94 -39.36 -19.21
CA THR A 52 -15.27 -39.96 -19.33
C THR A 52 -15.98 -39.65 -20.63
N THR A 53 -15.69 -38.50 -21.26
CA THR A 53 -16.53 -37.95 -22.34
C THR A 53 -15.82 -37.96 -23.69
N LEU A 54 -14.50 -37.73 -23.73
CA LEU A 54 -13.76 -37.66 -24.99
C LEU A 54 -13.54 -39.04 -25.63
N SER A 55 -13.74 -39.10 -26.95
CA SER A 55 -13.37 -40.28 -27.75
C SER A 55 -11.85 -40.43 -27.89
N PRO A 56 -11.32 -41.62 -28.25
CA PRO A 56 -9.89 -41.83 -28.42
C PRO A 56 -9.23 -40.88 -29.43
N GLN A 57 -9.94 -40.50 -30.50
CA GLN A 57 -9.46 -39.53 -31.47
C GLN A 57 -9.38 -38.12 -30.87
N GLN A 58 -10.40 -37.69 -30.12
CA GLN A 58 -10.42 -36.38 -29.45
C GLN A 58 -9.36 -36.29 -28.36
N GLN A 59 -9.09 -37.37 -27.63
CA GLN A 59 -8.00 -37.42 -26.63
C GLN A 59 -6.63 -37.18 -27.26
N ARG A 60 -6.37 -37.69 -28.48
CA ARG A 60 -5.13 -37.43 -29.21
C ARG A 60 -5.00 -35.95 -29.59
N THR A 61 -6.08 -35.35 -30.09
CA THR A 61 -6.09 -33.91 -30.39
C THR A 61 -5.90 -33.07 -29.12
N PHE A 62 -6.54 -33.43 -28.01
CA PHE A 62 -6.35 -32.75 -26.73
C PHE A 62 -4.90 -32.84 -26.24
N ALA A 63 -4.24 -34.00 -26.39
CA ALA A 63 -2.84 -34.15 -26.04
C ALA A 63 -1.92 -33.20 -26.83
N LEU A 64 -2.19 -32.99 -28.12
CA LEU A 64 -1.46 -32.02 -28.94
C LEU A 64 -1.66 -30.59 -28.44
N VAL A 65 -2.88 -30.23 -28.02
CA VAL A 65 -3.17 -28.92 -27.43
C VAL A 65 -2.41 -28.73 -26.12
N VAL A 66 -2.39 -29.73 -25.23
CA VAL A 66 -1.63 -29.67 -23.97
C VAL A 66 -0.14 -29.50 -24.25
N GLN A 67 0.41 -30.23 -25.22
CA GLN A 67 1.81 -30.12 -25.61
C GLN A 67 2.12 -28.72 -26.16
N PHE A 68 1.25 -28.18 -27.01
CA PHE A 68 1.35 -26.80 -27.51
C PHE A 68 1.35 -25.79 -26.35
N CYS A 69 0.43 -25.91 -25.39
CA CYS A 69 0.36 -25.06 -24.21
C CYS A 69 1.61 -25.17 -23.32
N SER A 70 2.16 -26.38 -23.14
CA SER A 70 3.36 -26.59 -22.32
C SER A 70 4.59 -25.89 -22.87
N GLY A 71 4.64 -25.64 -24.19
CA GLY A 71 5.71 -24.87 -24.83
C GLY A 71 5.78 -23.41 -24.36
N PHE A 72 4.67 -22.84 -23.88
CA PHE A 72 4.63 -21.45 -23.40
C PHE A 72 5.12 -21.28 -21.96
N ASP A 73 5.19 -22.35 -21.17
CA ASP A 73 5.62 -22.29 -19.76
C ASP A 73 7.07 -21.79 -19.63
N SER A 74 7.92 -22.14 -20.61
CA SER A 74 9.31 -21.67 -20.69
C SER A 74 9.47 -20.25 -21.22
N TYR A 75 8.44 -19.65 -21.83
CA TYR A 75 8.58 -18.41 -22.61
C TYR A 75 8.47 -17.14 -21.75
N MET A 76 7.82 -17.21 -20.58
CA MET A 76 7.59 -16.04 -19.74
C MET A 76 8.33 -16.18 -18.41
N PRO A 77 9.34 -15.34 -18.10
CA PRO A 77 10.03 -15.35 -16.80
C PRO A 77 9.14 -14.70 -15.72
N LEU A 78 7.95 -15.26 -15.50
CA LEU A 78 6.94 -14.77 -14.56
C LEU A 78 7.51 -14.63 -13.15
N VAL A 79 8.33 -15.59 -12.73
CA VAL A 79 8.97 -15.59 -11.41
C VAL A 79 9.87 -14.37 -11.23
N PHE A 80 10.63 -14.00 -12.27
CA PHE A 80 11.52 -12.84 -12.23
C PHE A 80 10.75 -11.53 -12.18
N MET A 81 9.73 -11.38 -13.03
CA MET A 81 8.86 -10.19 -13.03
C MET A 81 8.11 -10.04 -11.71
N LEU A 82 7.61 -11.15 -11.15
CA LEU A 82 6.97 -11.16 -9.84
C LEU A 82 7.95 -10.73 -8.74
N GLY A 83 9.21 -11.19 -8.80
CA GLY A 83 10.26 -10.78 -7.87
C GLY A 83 10.46 -9.26 -7.84
N PHE A 84 10.60 -8.62 -9.01
CA PHE A 84 10.72 -7.15 -9.09
C PHE A 84 9.47 -6.41 -8.65
N PHE A 85 8.30 -6.94 -8.99
CA PHE A 85 7.03 -6.35 -8.58
C PHE A 85 6.91 -6.36 -7.04
N VAL A 86 7.15 -7.52 -6.42
CA VAL A 86 7.09 -7.69 -4.96
C VAL A 86 8.12 -6.79 -4.27
N GLU A 87 9.36 -6.73 -4.75
CA GLU A 87 10.40 -5.86 -4.21
C GLU A 87 9.98 -4.37 -4.25
N THR A 88 9.41 -3.93 -5.37
CA THR A 88 8.92 -2.55 -5.51
C THR A 88 7.76 -2.26 -4.55
N VAL A 89 6.81 -3.17 -4.43
CA VAL A 89 5.67 -3.04 -3.51
C VAL A 89 6.14 -2.99 -2.05
N MET A 90 7.05 -3.88 -1.66
CA MET A 90 7.62 -3.93 -0.30
C MET A 90 8.39 -2.65 0.03
N ARG A 91 9.18 -2.14 -0.91
CA ARG A 91 9.90 -0.87 -0.75
C ARG A 91 8.94 0.31 -0.51
N ARG A 92 7.87 0.40 -1.31
CA ARG A 92 6.85 1.45 -1.16
C ARG A 92 6.09 1.31 0.16
N TRP A 93 5.74 0.09 0.55
CA TRP A 93 5.10 -0.17 1.84
C TRP A 93 6.00 0.27 2.99
N TRP A 94 7.28 -0.11 2.98
CA TRP A 94 8.23 0.28 4.03
C TRP A 94 8.46 1.79 4.08
N MET A 95 8.57 2.45 2.93
CA MET A 95 8.62 3.91 2.85
C MET A 95 7.36 4.54 3.44
N SER A 96 6.18 3.96 3.19
CA SER A 96 4.93 4.43 3.79
C SER A 96 4.95 4.31 5.31
N VAL A 97 5.47 3.19 5.86
CA VAL A 97 5.62 2.99 7.31
C VAL A 97 6.61 3.99 7.91
N LYS A 98 7.78 4.19 7.29
CA LYS A 98 8.78 5.17 7.76
C LYS A 98 8.25 6.60 7.76
N ASN A 99 7.42 6.94 6.78
CA ASN A 99 6.82 8.27 6.67
C ASN A 99 5.58 8.45 7.56
N MET A 100 5.14 7.43 8.29
CA MET A 100 4.12 7.61 9.33
C MET A 100 4.73 8.47 10.44
N GLY A 101 4.43 9.78 10.42
CA GLY A 101 4.94 10.70 11.40
C GLY A 101 4.50 10.32 12.81
N ILE A 102 5.44 9.84 13.63
CA ILE A 102 5.23 9.64 15.06
C ILE A 102 5.30 11.03 15.72
N THR A 103 4.28 11.40 16.51
CA THR A 103 4.24 12.74 17.13
C THR A 103 5.26 12.89 18.28
N ASP A 104 5.83 11.79 18.75
CA ASP A 104 6.67 11.74 19.95
C ASP A 104 7.94 12.58 19.80
N ASP A 105 8.66 12.47 18.68
CA ASP A 105 9.88 13.26 18.43
C ASP A 105 9.58 14.76 18.39
N MET A 106 8.45 15.13 17.80
CA MET A 106 8.00 16.52 17.74
C MET A 106 7.58 17.02 19.13
N ALA A 107 6.94 16.18 19.94
CA ALA A 107 6.55 16.52 21.31
C ALA A 107 7.77 16.70 22.23
N LEU A 108 8.80 15.85 22.09
CA LEU A 108 10.08 15.98 22.79
C LEU A 108 10.79 17.28 22.39
N THR A 109 10.77 17.62 21.10
CA THR A 109 11.31 18.88 20.59
C THR A 109 10.57 20.08 21.21
N VAL A 110 9.23 20.07 21.24
CA VAL A 110 8.46 21.14 21.87
C VAL A 110 8.77 21.25 23.38
N ALA A 111 8.97 20.11 24.05
CA ALA A 111 9.31 20.09 25.47
C ALA A 111 10.72 20.66 25.76
N SER A 112 11.69 20.43 24.88
CA SER A 112 13.06 20.94 25.03
C SER A 112 13.21 22.41 24.65
N TYR A 113 12.51 22.88 23.62
CA TYR A 113 12.61 24.25 23.12
C TYR A 113 11.75 25.27 23.88
N LEU A 114 10.65 24.86 24.51
CA LEU A 114 9.87 25.72 25.41
C LEU A 114 10.27 25.42 26.86
N PRO A 115 11.23 26.14 27.47
CA PRO A 115 11.44 26.05 28.92
C PRO A 115 10.24 26.70 29.65
N GLY A 116 9.84 26.12 30.78
CA GLY A 116 8.73 26.66 31.57
C GLY A 116 7.87 25.56 32.21
N VAL A 117 7.58 25.73 33.50
CA VAL A 117 6.76 24.84 34.36
C VAL A 117 5.49 25.53 34.86
N ASP A 118 5.34 26.81 34.54
CA ASP A 118 4.17 27.64 34.72
C ASP A 118 2.98 27.12 33.91
N GLU A 119 1.76 27.35 34.42
CA GLU A 119 0.52 26.86 33.81
C GLU A 119 0.36 27.34 32.35
N THR A 120 0.81 28.57 32.07
CA THR A 120 0.86 29.17 30.74
C THR A 120 1.75 28.38 29.79
N SER A 121 3.01 28.13 30.14
CA SER A 121 3.94 27.33 29.34
C SER A 121 3.46 25.90 29.13
N ILE A 122 2.87 25.28 30.16
CA ILE A 122 2.25 23.95 30.05
C ILE A 122 1.07 23.97 29.07
N ARG A 123 0.23 25.01 29.12
CA ARG A 123 -0.91 25.18 28.21
C ARG A 123 -0.45 25.34 26.75
N TYR A 124 0.62 26.10 26.49
CA TYR A 124 1.19 26.22 25.15
C TYR A 124 1.73 24.89 24.62
N LYS A 125 2.56 24.17 25.41
CA LYS A 125 3.09 22.85 25.03
C LYS A 125 1.98 21.86 24.67
N ARG A 126 0.97 21.73 25.54
CA ARG A 126 -0.19 20.85 25.33
C ARG A 126 -0.97 21.24 24.08
N THR A 127 -1.14 22.54 23.84
CA THR A 127 -1.87 23.07 22.68
C THR A 127 -1.13 22.76 21.38
N ILE A 128 0.19 22.95 21.33
CA ILE A 128 1.02 22.64 20.17
C ILE A 128 0.94 21.15 19.83
N VAL A 129 1.14 20.27 20.81
CA VAL A 129 1.07 18.81 20.60
C VAL A 129 -0.33 18.39 20.16
N ARG A 130 -1.39 18.96 20.74
CA ARG A 130 -2.79 18.70 20.34
C ARG A 130 -3.03 19.08 18.88
N TYR A 131 -2.48 20.20 18.40
CA TYR A 131 -2.56 20.58 16.99
C TYR A 131 -1.77 19.63 16.07
N MET A 132 -0.59 19.16 16.49
CA MET A 132 0.19 18.17 15.74
C MET A 132 -0.57 16.85 15.60
N CYS A 133 -1.14 16.32 16.70
CA CYS A 133 -1.98 15.13 16.66
C CYS A 133 -3.23 15.33 15.78
N LEU A 134 -3.86 16.50 15.85
CA LEU A 134 -5.00 16.83 15.00
C LEU A 134 -4.62 16.76 13.52
N PHE A 135 -3.52 17.39 13.14
CA PHE A 135 -3.02 17.36 11.77
C PHE A 135 -2.77 15.92 11.29
N GLN A 136 -2.13 15.09 12.12
CA GLN A 136 -1.89 13.69 11.81
C GLN A 136 -3.19 12.91 11.57
N VAL A 137 -4.22 13.11 12.40
CA VAL A 137 -5.53 12.46 12.20
C VAL A 137 -6.20 12.93 10.91
N LEU A 138 -6.10 14.21 10.56
CA LEU A 138 -6.65 14.73 9.31
C LEU A 138 -5.95 14.11 8.09
N VAL A 139 -4.63 13.98 8.11
CA VAL A 139 -3.86 13.30 7.06
C VAL A 139 -4.24 11.82 6.99
N TYR A 140 -4.31 11.11 8.12
CA TYR A 140 -4.66 9.70 8.12
C TYR A 140 -6.10 9.44 7.71
N ARG A 141 -7.04 10.37 7.93
CA ARG A 141 -8.41 10.27 7.43
C ARG A 141 -8.49 10.33 5.89
N THR A 142 -7.53 10.94 5.21
CA THR A 142 -7.49 10.95 3.73
C THR A 142 -6.94 9.65 3.15
N VAL A 143 -5.97 9.01 3.82
CA VAL A 143 -5.27 7.82 3.31
C VAL A 143 -5.82 6.50 3.86
N SER A 144 -6.25 6.46 5.12
CA SER A 144 -6.70 5.25 5.81
C SER A 144 -8.22 5.19 5.92
N THR A 145 -8.81 4.11 5.39
CA THR A 145 -10.25 3.83 5.50
C THR A 145 -10.67 3.63 6.95
N ALA A 146 -9.88 2.91 7.76
CA ALA A 146 -10.17 2.68 9.17
C ALA A 146 -10.24 3.98 9.98
N VAL A 147 -9.39 4.96 9.69
CA VAL A 147 -9.42 6.28 10.36
C VAL A 147 -10.61 7.10 9.88
N ARG A 148 -10.98 6.99 8.59
CA ARG A 148 -12.17 7.63 8.04
C ARG A 148 -13.47 7.07 8.63
N GLU A 149 -13.54 5.77 8.86
CA GLU A 149 -14.68 5.13 9.54
C GLU A 149 -14.75 5.53 11.01
N LYS A 150 -13.60 5.64 11.69
CA LYS A 150 -13.54 6.09 13.10
C LYS A 150 -13.92 7.57 13.26
N TYR A 151 -13.53 8.42 12.32
CA TYR A 151 -13.83 9.85 12.32
C TYR A 151 -14.50 10.27 11.01
N PRO A 152 -15.80 9.97 10.83
CA PRO A 152 -16.52 10.24 9.59
C PRO A 152 -16.63 11.72 9.27
N ASP A 153 -16.78 12.56 10.30
CA ASP A 153 -17.05 14.01 10.17
C ASP A 153 -16.19 14.86 11.10
N PHE A 154 -16.07 16.15 10.81
CA PHE A 154 -15.35 17.09 11.71
C PHE A 154 -15.99 17.18 13.09
N GLU A 155 -17.31 16.99 13.20
CA GLU A 155 -17.98 16.93 14.50
C GLU A 155 -17.50 15.73 15.33
N SER A 156 -17.26 14.58 14.70
CA SER A 156 -16.74 13.40 15.40
C SER A 156 -15.36 13.65 16.02
N LEU A 157 -14.53 14.47 15.37
CA LEU A 157 -13.21 14.89 15.87
C LEU A 157 -13.33 15.88 17.05
N VAL A 158 -14.36 16.73 17.04
CA VAL A 158 -14.64 17.63 18.17
C VAL A 158 -15.15 16.83 19.37
N ARG A 159 -16.09 15.90 19.14
CA ARG A 159 -16.64 15.02 20.18
C ARG A 159 -15.57 14.13 20.81
N SER A 160 -14.57 13.70 20.05
CA SER A 160 -13.44 12.93 20.59
C SER A 160 -12.44 13.77 21.40
N GLY A 161 -12.73 15.06 21.63
CA GLY A 161 -11.88 15.95 22.43
C GLY A 161 -10.57 16.36 21.76
N ILE A 162 -10.37 16.03 20.47
CA ILE A 162 -9.11 16.33 19.78
C ILE A 162 -8.97 17.84 19.53
N HIS A 163 -10.06 18.56 19.27
CA HIS A 163 -10.04 20.03 19.18
C HIS A 163 -11.44 20.65 19.39
N ASN A 164 -11.53 21.84 19.98
CA ASN A 164 -12.82 22.45 20.34
C ASN A 164 -13.43 23.34 19.23
N HIS A 165 -12.64 23.81 18.25
CA HIS A 165 -13.11 24.71 17.19
C HIS A 165 -13.13 24.09 15.78
N ILE A 166 -14.33 23.89 15.24
CA ILE A 166 -14.55 23.36 13.87
C ILE A 166 -13.93 24.25 12.79
N PHE A 167 -13.93 25.58 13.01
CA PHE A 167 -13.43 26.57 12.05
C PHE A 167 -11.93 26.38 11.75
N THR A 168 -11.10 26.18 12.78
CA THR A 168 -9.66 25.93 12.65
C THR A 168 -9.37 24.65 11.87
N MET A 169 -10.20 23.62 12.01
CA MET A 169 -10.02 22.35 11.29
C MET A 169 -10.27 22.48 9.78
N LYS A 170 -11.29 23.25 9.38
CA LYS A 170 -11.58 23.50 7.96
C LYS A 170 -10.46 24.31 7.31
N GLN A 171 -9.92 25.32 8.00
CA GLN A 171 -8.80 26.12 7.50
C GLN A 171 -7.53 25.28 7.33
N LEU A 172 -7.17 24.47 8.33
CA LEU A 172 -6.01 23.55 8.27
C LEU A 172 -6.14 22.55 7.12
N LEU A 173 -7.33 21.97 6.91
CA LEU A 173 -7.57 21.06 5.80
C LEU A 173 -7.42 21.77 4.45
N PHE A 174 -7.93 23.00 4.34
CA PHE A 174 -7.85 23.78 3.11
C PHE A 174 -6.41 24.13 2.75
N GLU A 175 -5.61 24.58 3.71
CA GLU A 175 -4.18 24.84 3.52
C GLU A 175 -3.39 23.56 3.21
N PHE A 176 -3.73 22.44 3.85
CA PHE A 176 -3.15 21.15 3.50
C PHE A 176 -3.49 20.71 2.07
N LEU A 177 -4.75 20.84 1.66
CA LEU A 177 -5.20 20.50 0.31
C LEU A 177 -4.55 21.41 -0.74
N LYS A 178 -4.34 22.70 -0.42
CA LYS A 178 -3.55 23.60 -1.26
C LYS A 178 -2.11 23.12 -1.38
N ALA A 179 -1.44 22.82 -0.28
CA ALA A 179 -0.05 22.34 -0.28
C ALA A 179 0.08 21.01 -1.05
N ALA A 180 -0.85 20.08 -0.88
CA ALA A 180 -0.87 18.81 -1.60
C ALA A 180 -1.13 18.97 -3.11
N LYS A 181 -2.07 19.85 -3.49
CA LYS A 181 -2.31 20.19 -4.90
C LYS A 181 -1.12 20.92 -5.52
N PHE A 182 -0.46 21.79 -4.78
CA PHE A 182 0.76 22.48 -5.20
C PHE A 182 1.90 21.48 -5.44
N PHE A 183 2.09 20.52 -4.54
CA PHE A 183 3.10 19.47 -4.70
C PHE A 183 2.82 18.56 -5.90
N HIS A 184 1.54 18.22 -6.13
CA HIS A 184 1.13 17.45 -7.31
C HIS A 184 1.35 18.23 -8.62
N LEU A 185 1.02 19.52 -8.65
CA LEU A 185 1.26 20.40 -9.79
C LEU A 185 2.77 20.57 -10.05
N PHE A 186 3.58 20.70 -9.01
CA PHE A 186 5.03 20.81 -9.11
C PHE A 186 5.68 19.55 -9.69
N ILE A 187 5.25 18.35 -9.25
CA ILE A 187 5.70 17.09 -9.85
C ILE A 187 5.29 16.99 -11.33
N HIS A 188 4.07 17.42 -11.66
CA HIS A 188 3.58 17.43 -13.05
C HIS A 188 4.38 18.38 -13.94
N LEU A 189 4.77 19.55 -13.41
CA LEU A 189 5.61 20.54 -14.10
C LEU A 189 7.06 20.06 -14.25
N LEU A 190 7.62 19.39 -13.24
CA LEU A 190 8.94 18.75 -13.34
C LEU A 190 8.97 17.62 -14.36
N HIS A 191 7.92 16.80 -14.41
CA HIS A 191 7.77 15.76 -15.44
C HIS A 191 7.55 16.35 -16.84
N ALA A 192 6.87 17.49 -16.95
CA ALA A 192 6.72 18.20 -18.22
C ALA A 192 8.04 18.84 -18.69
N SER A 193 8.84 19.37 -17.77
CA SER A 193 10.15 19.97 -18.06
C SER A 193 11.22 18.96 -18.49
N HIS A 194 11.07 17.67 -18.14
CA HIS A 194 12.00 16.61 -18.51
C HIS A 194 11.61 15.84 -19.79
N ARG A 195 10.53 16.22 -20.48
CA ARG A 195 10.28 15.69 -21.82
C ARG A 195 11.19 16.42 -22.81
N PRO A 196 12.01 15.73 -23.62
CA PRO A 196 12.71 16.39 -24.72
C PRO A 196 11.66 16.95 -25.69
N ASN A 197 11.82 18.22 -26.09
CA ASN A 197 11.06 18.81 -27.19
C ASN A 197 11.32 17.93 -28.42
N VAL A 198 10.32 17.13 -28.80
CA VAL A 198 10.28 16.53 -30.13
C VAL A 198 9.64 17.59 -31.00
N ASP A 199 10.48 18.41 -31.62
CA ASP A 199 10.07 19.38 -32.62
C ASP A 199 9.50 18.61 -33.81
N VAL A 200 8.20 18.77 -34.02
CA VAL A 200 7.48 18.34 -35.21
C VAL A 200 7.73 19.41 -36.26
N GLU A 201 8.79 19.26 -37.06
CA GLU A 201 8.85 19.91 -38.37
C GLU A 201 9.81 19.16 -39.28
N GLY A 202 9.24 18.42 -40.23
CA GLY A 202 10.00 17.94 -41.36
C GLY A 202 10.35 19.12 -42.25
N THR A 203 11.64 19.40 -42.45
CA THR A 203 12.12 19.91 -43.73
C THR A 203 13.61 19.62 -43.92
N VAL A 204 13.89 18.97 -45.05
CA VAL A 204 15.22 18.79 -45.65
C VAL A 204 15.86 20.16 -45.94
N LYS A 205 17.14 20.31 -45.57
CA LYS A 205 18.22 21.12 -46.18
C LYS A 205 19.45 20.91 -45.27
N GLY A 206 20.63 20.48 -45.68
CA GLY A 206 21.32 20.65 -46.95
C GLY A 206 22.60 21.46 -46.69
N ALA A 207 23.75 20.80 -46.89
CA ALA A 207 25.09 21.35 -47.14
C ALA A 207 25.93 21.95 -45.98
N LEU A 208 27.13 21.33 -45.88
CA LEU A 208 28.42 21.74 -45.32
C LEU A 208 28.61 21.75 -43.80
#